data_AF-A0A6G1RCY7-F1
#
_entry.id   AF-A0A6G1RCY7-F1
#
_cell.length_a   1.000
_cell.length_b   1.000
_cell.length_c   1.000
_cell.angle_alpha   90.00
_cell.angle_beta   90.00
_cell.angle_gamma   90.00
#
_symmetry.space_group_name_H-M   'P 1'
#
loop_
_entity.id
_entity.type
_entity.pdbx_description
1 polymer ?
#
loop_
_entity_poly.entity_id
_entity_poly.type
_entity_poly.pdbx_seq_one_letter_code
_entity_poly.pdbx_strand_id
1 'polypeptide(L)'
;DLNTYSLLAVFAATDGGITRVFPNKAADDWEEEPEPFNASFYRRSLDNKGYIFKPPYRDAAYRGLDLENNTIGILVSTAVELSIGGKTLKPAVVGVKLDLEAWAEKFKVLASNRTDRDQLGTRRCDPSTSCEMDCEANNKDLICVLIDDGGFLVLSNQEEHWYQVGKFFSEVDANLMSALYNNSFYARKESYDFQSVCAPEAQSNTGAAPRGVFVPTVADLLNLA
;
A
#
# COMPACT_ATOMS: atom_id res chain seq x y z
N ASP A 1 18.11 3.01 21.01
CA ASP A 1 16.66 3.10 21.23
C ASP A 1 16.00 3.16 19.85
N LEU A 2 14.85 2.50 19.64
CA LEU A 2 14.16 2.47 18.34
C LEU A 2 13.66 3.86 17.94
N ASN A 3 13.27 4.66 18.93
CA ASN A 3 12.80 6.03 18.74
C ASN A 3 13.85 6.93 18.08
N THR A 4 15.14 6.70 18.33
CA THR A 4 16.24 7.43 17.69
C THR A 4 16.24 7.28 16.17
N TYR A 5 15.77 6.13 15.68
CA TYR A 5 15.72 5.83 14.24
C TYR A 5 14.32 6.03 13.64
N SER A 6 13.35 6.51 14.43
CA SER A 6 11.96 6.64 14.02
C SER A 6 11.35 5.29 13.61
N LEU A 7 11.64 4.25 14.41
CA LEU A 7 11.14 2.90 14.21
C LEU A 7 10.10 2.59 15.29
N LEU A 8 8.94 2.09 14.86
CA LEU A 8 7.87 1.62 15.74
C LEU A 8 8.15 0.20 16.24
N ALA A 9 8.71 -0.65 15.38
CA ALA A 9 9.05 -2.03 15.71
C ALA A 9 10.18 -2.58 14.84
N VAL A 10 10.78 -3.67 15.29
CA VAL A 10 11.63 -4.55 14.48
C VAL A 10 11.12 -5.98 14.62
N PHE A 11 11.27 -6.78 13.57
CA PHE A 11 10.80 -8.15 13.59
C PHE A 11 11.70 -9.10 12.82
N ALA A 12 11.57 -10.39 13.16
CA ALA A 12 12.15 -11.50 12.43
C ALA A 12 11.11 -12.60 12.29
N ALA A 13 10.73 -12.92 11.05
CA ALA A 13 9.91 -14.05 10.68
C ALA A 13 10.81 -15.16 10.14
N THR A 14 10.62 -16.38 10.61
CA THR A 14 11.51 -17.51 10.31
C THR A 14 10.76 -18.65 9.64
N ASP A 15 11.49 -19.49 8.91
CA ASP A 15 10.94 -20.67 8.24
C ASP A 15 10.34 -21.71 9.21
N GLY A 16 10.67 -21.61 10.51
CA GLY A 16 10.09 -22.43 11.58
C GLY A 16 8.69 -22.02 12.03
N GLY A 17 8.04 -21.10 11.33
CA GLY A 17 6.68 -20.62 11.66
C GLY A 17 6.64 -19.59 12.80
N ILE A 18 7.80 -19.07 13.23
CA ILE A 18 7.90 -18.14 14.34
C ILE A 18 8.18 -16.74 13.81
N THR A 19 7.33 -15.79 14.18
CA THR A 19 7.53 -14.35 14.04
C THR A 19 7.79 -13.74 15.41
N ARG A 20 8.90 -13.02 15.57
CA ARG A 20 9.21 -12.26 16.79
C ARG A 20 9.21 -10.78 16.49
N VAL A 21 8.51 -10.00 17.30
CA VAL A 21 8.38 -8.54 17.18
C VAL A 21 8.92 -7.90 18.45
N PHE A 22 9.64 -6.79 18.29
CA PHE A 22 10.18 -5.99 19.39
C PHE A 22 9.88 -4.50 19.15
N PRO A 23 9.45 -3.75 20.18
CA PRO A 23 9.28 -4.14 21.58
C PRO A 23 7.99 -4.94 21.82
N ASN A 24 7.83 -5.55 23.01
CA ASN A 24 6.65 -6.37 23.34
C ASN A 24 5.33 -5.64 23.11
N LYS A 25 5.26 -4.34 23.41
CA LYS A 25 4.07 -3.52 23.13
C LYS A 25 3.67 -3.54 21.65
N ALA A 26 4.65 -3.51 20.74
CA ALA A 26 4.37 -3.57 19.30
C ALA A 26 4.02 -4.98 18.82
N ALA A 27 4.32 -6.02 19.60
CA ALA A 27 3.88 -7.38 19.33
C ALA A 27 2.39 -7.57 19.65
N ASP A 28 1.87 -6.85 20.67
CA ASP A 28 0.45 -6.87 21.03
C ASP A 28 -0.40 -6.21 19.91
N ASP A 29 0.12 -5.17 19.27
CA ASP A 29 -0.51 -4.43 18.16
C ASP A 29 -0.10 -4.95 16.76
N TRP A 30 0.33 -6.22 16.67
CA TRP A 30 0.80 -6.81 15.43
C TRP A 30 -0.35 -7.35 14.57
N GLU A 31 -0.74 -6.59 13.56
CA GLU A 31 -1.86 -6.90 12.66
C GLU A 31 -1.50 -7.83 11.49
N GLU A 32 -0.21 -8.10 11.30
CA GLU A 32 0.26 -8.95 10.21
C GLU A 32 0.04 -10.43 10.53
N GLU A 33 -0.10 -11.23 9.47
CA GLU A 33 -0.32 -12.66 9.59
C GLU A 33 0.78 -13.34 10.44
N PRO A 34 0.41 -14.02 11.54
CA PRO A 34 1.38 -14.66 12.43
C PRO A 34 2.11 -15.82 11.76
N GLU A 35 1.45 -16.54 10.83
CA GLU A 35 2.05 -17.61 10.05
C GLU A 35 2.87 -17.05 8.86
N PRO A 36 4.21 -17.17 8.86
CA PRO A 36 5.07 -16.56 7.84
C PRO A 36 4.71 -16.97 6.39
N PHE A 37 4.27 -18.22 6.18
CA PHE A 37 3.91 -18.69 4.83
C PHE A 37 2.62 -18.06 4.29
N ASN A 38 1.73 -17.59 5.17
CA ASN A 38 0.53 -16.85 4.77
C ASN A 38 0.81 -15.35 4.70
N ALA A 39 1.85 -14.85 5.39
CA ALA A 39 2.23 -13.44 5.36
C ALA A 39 2.75 -12.99 3.98
N SER A 40 2.22 -11.87 3.48
CA SER A 40 2.60 -11.33 2.16
C SER A 40 4.01 -10.74 2.16
N PHE A 41 4.42 -10.06 3.23
CA PHE A 41 5.76 -9.48 3.35
C PHE A 41 6.86 -10.56 3.31
N TYR A 42 6.57 -11.72 3.89
CA TYR A 42 7.51 -12.84 3.97
C TYR A 42 7.78 -13.41 2.58
N ARG A 43 6.71 -13.77 1.86
CA ARG A 43 6.78 -14.30 0.48
C ARG A 43 7.45 -13.31 -0.47
N ARG A 44 7.00 -12.05 -0.48
CA ARG A 44 7.59 -11.01 -1.34
C ARG A 44 9.08 -10.79 -1.07
N SER A 45 9.51 -10.82 0.19
CA SER A 45 10.92 -10.68 0.56
C SER A 45 11.78 -11.86 0.09
N LEU A 46 11.25 -13.07 0.10
CA LEU A 46 11.95 -14.26 -0.38
C LEU A 46 12.10 -14.26 -1.90
N ASP A 47 11.09 -13.82 -2.63
CA ASP A 47 11.10 -13.80 -4.10
C ASP A 47 11.94 -12.68 -4.69
N ASN A 48 12.08 -11.56 -3.97
CA ASN A 48 12.76 -10.37 -4.45
C ASN A 48 14.17 -10.19 -3.85
N LYS A 49 14.92 -9.25 -4.43
CA LYS A 49 16.20 -8.77 -3.90
C LYS A 49 16.02 -7.32 -3.43
N GLY A 50 16.62 -6.98 -2.30
CA GLY A 50 16.53 -5.65 -1.71
C GLY A 50 15.47 -5.55 -0.61
N TYR A 51 15.01 -4.32 -0.37
CA TYR A 51 14.04 -4.00 0.67
C TYR A 51 12.64 -3.88 0.07
N ILE A 52 11.69 -4.59 0.65
CA ILE A 52 10.29 -4.58 0.25
C ILE A 52 9.51 -3.71 1.20
N PHE A 53 8.87 -2.69 0.65
CA PHE A 53 7.95 -1.81 1.35
C PHE A 53 6.54 -2.39 1.25
N LYS A 54 5.86 -2.46 2.40
CA LYS A 54 4.45 -2.76 2.48
C LYS A 54 3.77 -1.62 3.24
N PRO A 55 3.15 -0.67 2.53
CA PRO A 55 2.34 0.34 3.19
C PRO A 55 1.09 -0.32 3.81
N PRO A 56 0.51 0.29 4.86
CA PRO A 56 -0.65 -0.28 5.54
C PRO A 56 -1.89 -0.24 4.63
N TYR A 57 -2.68 -1.31 4.64
CA TYR A 57 -3.97 -1.31 3.96
C TYR A 57 -4.96 -0.49 4.79
N ARG A 58 -5.62 0.48 4.15
CA ARG A 58 -6.63 1.32 4.82
C ARG A 58 -7.96 1.25 4.11
N ASP A 59 -8.93 0.64 4.79
CA ASP A 59 -10.31 0.70 4.38
C ASP A 59 -10.89 2.09 4.71
N ALA A 60 -11.60 2.68 3.75
CA ALA A 60 -12.20 4.00 3.85
C ALA A 60 -13.26 4.09 4.96
N ALA A 61 -13.76 2.96 5.48
CA ALA A 61 -14.71 2.93 6.60
C ALA A 61 -14.06 3.22 7.98
N TYR A 62 -12.75 2.99 8.15
CA TYR A 62 -12.04 3.15 9.43
C TYR A 62 -11.46 4.55 9.67
N ARG A 63 -11.95 5.55 8.91
CA ARG A 63 -11.42 6.92 8.82
C ARG A 63 -11.40 7.75 10.11
N GLY A 64 -12.07 7.35 11.20
CA GLY A 64 -12.39 8.26 12.31
C GLY A 64 -11.83 7.95 13.70
N LEU A 65 -11.34 6.73 13.96
CA LEU A 65 -11.12 6.28 15.36
C LEU A 65 -9.65 6.01 15.73
N ASP A 66 -8.79 5.56 14.80
CA ASP A 66 -7.40 5.17 15.12
C ASP A 66 -6.35 6.27 14.88
N LEU A 67 -6.71 7.37 14.20
CA LEU A 67 -5.76 8.42 13.84
C LEU A 67 -5.42 9.38 14.99
N GLU A 68 -6.23 9.44 16.04
CA GLU A 68 -5.93 10.33 17.17
C GLU A 68 -4.87 9.75 18.12
N ASN A 69 -4.61 8.43 18.09
CA ASN A 69 -3.75 7.77 19.08
C ASN A 69 -2.65 6.85 18.51
N ASN A 70 -2.73 6.40 17.25
CA ASN A 70 -1.75 5.45 16.69
C ASN A 70 -0.99 6.01 15.48
N THR A 71 0.35 6.00 15.60
CA THR A 71 1.28 6.27 14.50
C THR A 71 1.16 5.21 13.41
N ILE A 72 1.02 5.66 12.18
CA ILE A 72 0.88 4.80 11.00
C ILE A 72 2.21 4.12 10.70
N GLY A 73 2.19 2.79 10.59
CA GLY A 73 3.39 2.00 10.36
C GLY A 73 3.55 1.53 8.92
N ILE A 74 4.67 1.85 8.27
CA ILE A 74 5.07 1.23 6.99
C ILE A 74 5.99 0.06 7.29
N LEU A 75 5.66 -1.13 6.82
CA LEU A 75 6.50 -2.30 7.01
C LEU A 75 7.59 -2.35 5.94
N VAL A 76 8.84 -2.56 6.35
CA VAL A 76 9.97 -2.77 5.45
C VAL A 76 10.62 -4.09 5.79
N SER A 77 10.84 -4.94 4.79
CA SER A 77 11.30 -6.31 4.98
C SER A 77 12.34 -6.71 3.95
N THR A 78 13.24 -7.62 4.34
CA THR A 78 14.23 -8.21 3.44
C THR A 78 14.57 -9.63 3.88
N ALA A 79 14.87 -10.50 2.92
CA ALA A 79 15.30 -11.86 3.21
C ALA A 79 16.76 -11.88 3.71
N VAL A 80 17.00 -12.68 4.75
CA VAL A 80 18.35 -12.99 5.21
C VAL A 80 18.96 -13.97 4.23
N GLU A 81 19.95 -13.55 3.46
CA GLU A 81 20.62 -14.40 2.48
C GLU A 81 21.96 -14.91 3.04
N LEU A 82 22.13 -16.23 3.08
CA LEU A 82 23.34 -16.90 3.57
C LEU A 82 23.91 -17.81 2.49
N SER A 83 25.24 -17.85 2.34
CA SER A 83 25.91 -18.81 1.45
C SER A 83 26.69 -19.81 2.28
N ILE A 84 26.29 -21.09 2.24
CA ILE A 84 26.93 -22.19 2.97
C ILE A 84 27.30 -23.28 1.96
N GLY A 85 28.60 -23.60 1.84
CA GLY A 85 29.07 -24.63 0.93
C GLY A 85 28.72 -24.37 -0.54
N GLY A 86 28.72 -23.11 -0.97
CA GLY A 86 28.37 -22.71 -2.35
C GLY A 86 26.87 -22.74 -2.66
N LYS A 87 26.01 -23.01 -1.67
CA LYS A 87 24.55 -22.93 -1.79
C LYS A 87 24.01 -21.70 -1.08
N THR A 88 23.16 -20.95 -1.76
CA THR A 88 22.45 -19.81 -1.18
C THR A 88 21.16 -20.27 -0.50
N LEU A 89 20.95 -19.84 0.74
CA LEU A 89 19.79 -20.14 1.56
C LEU A 89 19.16 -18.84 2.08
N LYS A 90 17.84 -18.84 2.23
CA LYS A 90 17.07 -17.73 2.81
C LYS A 90 16.24 -18.21 4.02
N PRO A 91 16.83 -18.40 5.22
CA PRO A 91 16.15 -19.04 6.34
C PRO A 91 15.16 -18.14 7.11
N ALA A 92 15.22 -16.83 6.89
CA ALA A 92 14.39 -15.86 7.61
C ALA A 92 14.18 -14.58 6.80
N VAL A 93 13.17 -13.82 7.19
CA VAL A 93 12.90 -12.47 6.74
C VAL A 93 12.97 -11.56 7.95
N VAL A 94 13.76 -10.51 7.86
CA VAL A 94 13.88 -9.48 8.91
C VAL A 94 13.31 -8.19 8.41
N GLY A 95 12.84 -7.35 9.32
CA GLY A 95 12.29 -6.08 8.93
C GLY A 95 12.03 -5.14 10.09
N VAL A 96 11.49 -3.98 9.72
CA VAL A 96 11.17 -2.88 10.62
C VAL A 96 9.80 -2.31 10.28
N LYS A 97 9.12 -1.74 11.27
CA LYS A 97 7.92 -0.93 11.10
C LYS A 97 8.32 0.53 11.28
N LEU A 98 8.30 1.28 10.20
CA LEU A 98 8.67 2.69 10.14
C LEU A 98 7.51 3.57 10.60
N ASP A 99 7.81 4.64 11.33
CA ASP A 99 6.84 5.70 11.61
C ASP A 99 6.61 6.56 10.36
N LEU A 100 5.38 6.56 9.83
CA LEU A 100 5.04 7.30 8.60
C LEU A 100 5.39 8.78 8.69
N GLU A 101 5.03 9.45 9.78
CA GLU A 101 5.17 10.91 9.89
C GLU A 101 6.66 11.28 9.93
N ALA A 102 7.42 10.59 10.78
CA ALA A 102 8.86 10.84 10.89
C ALA A 102 9.62 10.48 9.60
N TRP A 103 9.20 9.44 8.88
CA TRP A 103 9.83 9.06 7.62
C TRP A 103 9.39 9.92 6.43
N ALA A 104 8.17 10.45 6.44
CA ALA A 104 7.73 11.45 5.46
C ALA A 104 8.58 12.72 5.58
N GLU A 105 8.90 13.17 6.80
CA GLU A 105 9.81 14.31 7.03
C GLU A 105 11.22 14.02 6.52
N LYS A 106 11.77 12.82 6.78
CA LYS A 106 13.07 12.41 6.23
C LYS A 106 13.04 12.34 4.70
N PHE A 107 11.96 11.82 4.12
CA PHE A 107 11.77 11.76 2.68
C PHE A 107 11.78 13.15 2.05
N LYS A 108 11.05 14.13 2.64
CA LYS A 108 11.06 15.52 2.18
C LYS A 108 12.48 16.08 2.16
N VAL A 109 13.27 15.86 3.22
CA VAL A 109 14.68 16.31 3.24
C VAL A 109 15.52 15.61 2.17
N LEU A 110 15.43 14.27 2.05
CA LEU A 110 16.23 13.49 1.10
C LEU A 110 15.89 13.76 -0.37
N ALA A 111 14.62 14.08 -0.65
CA ALA A 111 14.15 14.42 -1.98
C ALA A 111 14.30 15.92 -2.29
N SER A 112 14.70 16.73 -1.30
CA SER A 112 14.97 18.15 -1.48
C SER A 112 16.44 18.44 -1.78
N ASN A 113 16.72 19.67 -2.19
CA ASN A 113 18.08 20.16 -2.36
C ASN A 113 18.81 20.48 -1.03
N ARG A 114 18.17 20.26 0.12
CA ARG A 114 18.71 20.61 1.43
C ARG A 114 19.34 19.40 2.12
N THR A 115 20.45 19.64 2.81
CA THR A 115 21.16 18.61 3.60
C THR A 115 20.68 18.52 5.05
N ASP A 116 19.92 19.51 5.52
CA ASP A 116 19.40 19.58 6.89
C ASP A 116 18.04 20.30 6.93
N ARG A 117 17.31 20.13 8.05
CA ARG A 117 16.02 20.76 8.34
C ARG A 117 16.12 22.27 8.47
N ASP A 118 17.30 22.77 8.85
CA ASP A 118 17.57 24.20 9.02
C ASP A 118 17.82 24.92 7.69
N GLN A 119 17.28 26.14 7.58
CA GLN A 119 17.42 27.02 6.41
C GLN A 119 18.88 27.44 6.11
N LEU A 120 19.82 27.07 6.97
CA LEU A 120 21.26 27.35 6.85
C LEU A 120 22.07 26.19 6.23
N GLY A 121 21.40 25.07 5.88
CA GLY A 121 22.05 23.92 5.27
C GLY A 121 22.66 24.22 3.90
N THR A 122 23.76 23.54 3.57
CA THR A 122 24.41 23.65 2.26
C THR A 122 23.49 23.09 1.17
N ARG A 123 23.16 23.93 0.17
CA ARG A 123 22.43 23.55 -1.04
C ARG A 123 23.32 22.62 -1.88
N ARG A 124 22.76 21.51 -2.40
CA ARG A 124 23.48 20.60 -3.30
C ARG A 124 23.59 21.11 -4.73
N CYS A 125 22.62 21.88 -5.21
CA CYS A 125 22.72 22.59 -6.49
C CYS A 125 23.57 23.85 -6.35
N ASP A 126 24.23 24.20 -7.45
CA ASP A 126 24.95 25.46 -7.61
C ASP A 126 23.99 26.66 -7.45
N PRO A 127 24.34 27.74 -6.73
CA PRO A 127 23.48 28.91 -6.56
C PRO A 127 23.07 29.60 -7.88
N SER A 128 23.78 29.30 -8.98
CA SER A 128 23.53 29.86 -10.31
C SER A 128 22.45 29.13 -11.11
N THR A 129 22.07 27.90 -10.71
CA THR A 129 21.00 27.12 -11.34
C THR A 129 19.85 26.92 -10.36
N SER A 130 18.62 27.25 -10.79
CA SER A 130 17.43 26.88 -10.03
C SER A 130 17.33 25.37 -9.95
N CYS A 131 17.20 24.79 -8.75
CA CYS A 131 16.91 23.37 -8.61
C CYS A 131 15.50 23.08 -9.11
N GLU A 132 15.41 22.59 -10.34
CA GLU A 132 14.14 22.32 -11.00
C GLU A 132 13.36 21.15 -10.38
N MET A 133 14.03 20.29 -9.59
CA MET A 133 13.46 19.10 -8.97
C MET A 133 13.62 19.14 -7.44
N ASP A 134 13.10 20.17 -6.80
CA ASP A 134 13.16 20.30 -5.32
C ASP A 134 11.82 19.89 -4.68
N CYS A 135 11.82 18.74 -4.00
CA CYS A 135 10.65 18.20 -3.31
C CYS A 135 10.45 18.87 -1.94
N GLU A 136 10.40 20.20 -1.91
CA GLU A 136 10.08 20.94 -0.69
C GLU A 136 8.74 20.47 -0.10
N ALA A 137 8.65 20.55 1.23
CA ALA A 137 7.46 20.15 1.98
C ALA A 137 6.25 20.96 1.52
N ASN A 138 5.17 20.28 1.13
CA ASN A 138 3.92 20.89 0.66
C ASN A 138 4.12 21.92 -0.46
N ASN A 139 5.09 21.69 -1.36
CA ASN A 139 5.29 22.52 -2.54
C ASN A 139 4.06 22.44 -3.46
N LYS A 140 3.57 23.58 -3.94
CA LYS A 140 2.40 23.65 -4.84
C LYS A 140 2.74 23.33 -6.29
N ASP A 141 4.01 23.43 -6.66
CA ASP A 141 4.45 23.33 -8.05
C ASP A 141 4.95 21.91 -8.39
N LEU A 142 5.43 21.15 -7.39
CA LEU A 142 6.00 19.82 -7.57
C LEU A 142 5.49 18.82 -6.52
N ILE A 143 4.99 17.69 -6.99
CA ILE A 143 4.54 16.56 -6.18
C ILE A 143 5.57 15.44 -6.30
N CYS A 144 6.08 15.00 -5.16
CA CYS A 144 7.03 13.91 -5.06
C CYS A 144 6.44 12.76 -4.25
N VAL A 145 6.54 11.56 -4.82
CA VAL A 145 5.96 10.35 -4.27
C VAL A 145 6.97 9.20 -4.33
N LEU A 146 6.90 8.32 -3.34
CA LEU A 146 7.56 7.02 -3.35
C LEU A 146 6.47 5.96 -3.58
N ILE A 147 6.66 5.16 -4.62
CA ILE A 147 5.71 4.11 -5.03
C ILE A 147 6.46 2.77 -4.98
N ASP A 148 5.81 1.72 -4.47
CA ASP A 148 6.38 0.36 -4.46
C ASP A 148 6.26 -0.33 -5.83
N ASP A 149 6.89 -1.49 -6.00
CA ASP A 149 6.83 -2.30 -7.23
C ASP A 149 5.41 -2.78 -7.60
N GLY A 150 4.49 -2.79 -6.64
CA GLY A 150 3.07 -3.07 -6.86
C GLY A 150 2.25 -1.86 -7.33
N GLY A 151 2.84 -0.67 -7.38
CA GLY A 151 2.13 0.56 -7.71
C GLY A 151 1.33 1.13 -6.55
N PHE A 152 1.70 0.85 -5.29
CA PHE A 152 1.07 1.42 -4.10
C PHE A 152 1.85 2.63 -3.58
N LEU A 153 1.12 3.65 -3.12
CA LEU A 153 1.72 4.85 -2.54
C LEU A 153 2.34 4.52 -1.17
N VAL A 154 3.65 4.79 -1.01
CA VAL A 154 4.40 4.56 0.23
C VAL A 154 4.62 5.86 1.00
N LEU A 155 5.15 6.90 0.35
CA LEU A 155 5.42 8.22 0.95
C LEU A 155 5.09 9.34 -0.05
N SER A 156 4.80 10.53 0.47
CA SER A 156 4.64 11.74 -0.34
C SER A 156 5.13 12.98 0.39
N ASN A 157 5.55 13.99 -0.37
CA ASN A 157 5.88 15.32 0.15
C ASN A 157 4.63 16.14 0.54
N GLN A 158 3.43 15.73 0.10
CA GLN A 158 2.17 16.39 0.41
C GLN A 158 1.51 15.77 1.66
N GLU A 159 1.16 16.59 2.64
CA GLU A 159 0.42 16.16 3.83
C GLU A 159 -0.95 15.58 3.51
N GLU A 160 -1.63 16.11 2.49
CA GLU A 160 -2.89 15.56 1.99
C GLU A 160 -2.75 14.16 1.36
N HIS A 161 -1.55 13.70 1.06
CA HIS A 161 -1.37 12.33 0.58
C HIS A 161 -1.16 11.34 1.72
N TRP A 162 -0.99 11.78 2.97
CA TRP A 162 -0.77 10.89 4.11
C TRP A 162 -1.96 9.96 4.37
N TYR A 163 -3.20 10.43 4.12
CA TYR A 163 -4.40 9.60 4.21
C TYR A 163 -4.59 8.68 3.00
N GLN A 164 -3.77 8.83 1.96
CA GLN A 164 -3.81 8.04 0.73
C GLN A 164 -2.69 6.98 0.67
N VAL A 165 -1.74 7.03 1.62
CA VAL A 165 -0.70 5.99 1.77
C VAL A 165 -1.35 4.62 1.88
N GLY A 166 -0.83 3.66 1.12
CA GLY A 166 -1.34 2.29 1.02
C GLY A 166 -2.40 2.07 -0.04
N LYS A 167 -2.90 3.12 -0.68
CA LYS A 167 -3.79 2.97 -1.85
C LYS A 167 -3.00 2.65 -3.10
N PHE A 168 -3.68 1.96 -4.02
CA PHE A 168 -3.17 1.80 -5.37
C PHE A 168 -3.06 3.18 -6.03
N PHE A 169 -1.95 3.44 -6.71
CA PHE A 169 -1.61 4.79 -7.14
C PHE A 169 -2.58 5.35 -8.18
N SER A 170 -3.29 4.52 -8.95
CA SER A 170 -4.37 5.02 -9.82
C SER A 170 -5.57 5.61 -9.07
N GLU A 171 -5.77 5.29 -7.79
CA GLU A 171 -6.79 5.96 -6.96
C GLU A 171 -6.33 7.34 -6.47
N VAL A 172 -5.02 7.57 -6.47
CA VAL A 172 -4.37 8.83 -6.06
C VAL A 172 -4.23 9.75 -7.27
N ASP A 173 -3.55 9.26 -8.32
CA ASP A 173 -3.38 9.94 -9.60
C ASP A 173 -3.42 8.92 -10.77
N ALA A 174 -4.61 8.77 -11.34
CA ALA A 174 -4.84 7.89 -12.48
C ALA A 174 -4.06 8.30 -13.73
N ASN A 175 -3.82 9.60 -13.93
CA ASN A 175 -3.15 10.10 -15.13
C ASN A 175 -1.67 9.75 -15.10
N LEU A 176 -1.01 9.99 -13.96
CA LEU A 176 0.40 9.65 -13.80
C LEU A 176 0.60 8.13 -13.83
N MET A 177 -0.26 7.34 -13.17
CA MET A 177 -0.13 5.88 -13.21
C MET A 177 -0.33 5.32 -14.63
N SER A 178 -1.27 5.88 -15.40
CA SER A 178 -1.45 5.55 -16.82
C SER A 178 -0.22 5.91 -17.66
N ALA A 179 0.39 7.08 -17.41
CA ALA A 179 1.63 7.46 -18.08
C ALA A 179 2.79 6.53 -17.73
N LEU A 180 2.93 6.10 -16.47
CA LEU A 180 3.94 5.14 -16.04
C LEU A 180 3.76 3.77 -16.72
N TYR A 181 2.51 3.31 -16.84
CA TYR A 181 2.18 2.08 -17.57
C TYR A 181 2.51 2.20 -19.07
N ASN A 182 2.08 3.30 -19.72
CA ASN A 182 2.31 3.51 -21.16
C ASN A 182 3.79 3.66 -21.50
N ASN A 183 4.59 4.22 -20.59
CA ASN A 183 6.05 4.32 -20.73
C ASN A 183 6.79 3.07 -20.25
N SER A 184 6.08 1.96 -19.99
CA SER A 184 6.66 0.67 -19.62
C SER A 184 7.43 0.65 -18.28
N PHE A 185 7.12 1.57 -17.35
CA PHE A 185 7.63 1.48 -15.98
C PHE A 185 6.93 0.39 -15.17
N TYR A 186 5.65 0.14 -15.44
CA TYR A 186 4.86 -0.92 -14.83
C TYR A 186 4.26 -1.84 -15.88
N ALA A 187 4.09 -3.11 -15.50
CA ALA A 187 3.38 -4.11 -16.29
C ALA A 187 2.20 -4.65 -15.49
N ARG A 188 1.02 -4.73 -16.12
CA ARG A 188 -0.18 -5.30 -15.52
C ARG A 188 -0.30 -6.78 -15.89
N LYS A 189 -0.54 -7.63 -14.90
CA LYS A 189 -0.91 -9.04 -15.08
C LYS A 189 -2.29 -9.24 -14.47
N GLU A 190 -3.21 -9.76 -15.27
CA GLU A 190 -4.59 -10.02 -14.86
C GLU A 190 -4.80 -11.51 -14.63
N SER A 191 -5.51 -11.85 -13.56
CA SER A 191 -5.86 -13.21 -13.18
C SER A 191 -7.30 -13.24 -12.65
N TYR A 192 -7.97 -14.38 -12.80
CA TYR A 192 -9.37 -14.53 -12.40
C TYR A 192 -9.49 -15.48 -11.21
N ASP A 193 -10.12 -15.01 -10.12
CA ASP A 193 -10.43 -15.82 -8.95
C ASP A 193 -11.88 -16.32 -9.01
N PHE A 194 -12.04 -17.58 -9.42
CA PHE A 194 -13.32 -18.27 -9.54
C PHE A 194 -13.92 -18.71 -8.19
N GLN A 195 -13.21 -18.51 -7.08
CA GLN A 195 -13.66 -18.86 -5.74
C GLN A 195 -14.05 -17.62 -4.90
N SER A 196 -14.02 -16.43 -5.51
CA SER A 196 -14.41 -15.19 -4.85
C SER A 196 -15.92 -15.10 -4.61
N VAL A 197 -16.32 -14.29 -3.62
CA VAL A 197 -17.71 -13.95 -3.32
C VAL A 197 -17.96 -12.48 -3.62
N CYS A 198 -19.08 -12.16 -4.27
CA CYS A 198 -19.49 -10.79 -4.55
C CYS A 198 -20.93 -10.54 -4.10
N ALA A 199 -21.27 -9.29 -3.81
CA ALA A 199 -22.65 -8.90 -3.56
C ALA A 199 -23.45 -9.12 -4.86
N PRO A 200 -24.65 -9.72 -4.79
CA PRO A 200 -25.48 -9.87 -5.97
C PRO A 200 -25.86 -8.49 -6.51
N GLU A 201 -25.80 -8.34 -7.83
CA GLU A 201 -26.26 -7.11 -8.47
C GLU A 201 -27.76 -6.89 -8.20
N ALA A 202 -28.14 -5.66 -7.90
CA ALA A 202 -29.55 -5.30 -7.76
C ALA A 202 -30.26 -5.57 -9.10
N GLN A 203 -31.33 -6.36 -9.08
CA GLN A 203 -32.10 -6.66 -10.28
C GLN A 203 -32.67 -5.37 -10.89
N SER A 204 -32.20 -4.98 -12.08
CA SER A 204 -32.78 -3.84 -12.81
C SER A 204 -34.13 -4.18 -13.47
N ASN A 205 -34.59 -5.43 -13.36
CA ASN A 205 -35.79 -5.94 -14.02
C ASN A 205 -37.07 -5.76 -13.17
N THR A 206 -37.28 -4.59 -12.59
CA THR A 206 -38.62 -4.18 -12.14
C THR A 206 -39.39 -3.57 -13.29
N GLY A 207 -39.69 -4.36 -14.32
CA GLY A 207 -40.74 -4.00 -15.28
C GLY A 207 -42.10 -4.03 -14.58
N ALA A 208 -42.91 -2.98 -14.74
CA ALA A 208 -44.27 -2.87 -14.18
C ALA A 208 -45.31 -3.79 -14.87
N ALA A 209 -44.85 -4.87 -15.52
CA ALA A 209 -45.74 -5.85 -16.13
C ALA A 209 -46.32 -6.74 -15.02
N PRO A 210 -47.65 -6.96 -15.00
CA PRO A 210 -48.26 -7.85 -14.02
C PRO A 210 -47.65 -9.26 -14.17
N ARG A 211 -47.21 -9.86 -13.05
CA ARG A 211 -46.65 -11.23 -12.99
C ARG A 211 -47.74 -12.30 -13.12
N GLY A 212 -48.68 -12.11 -14.05
CA GLY A 212 -49.76 -13.04 -14.32
C GLY A 212 -49.76 -13.43 -15.80
N VAL A 213 -49.48 -14.69 -16.09
CA VAL A 213 -49.86 -15.30 -17.36
C VAL A 213 -51.32 -15.74 -17.22
N PHE A 214 -52.25 -15.02 -17.85
CA PHE A 214 -53.61 -15.49 -17.97
C PHE A 214 -53.68 -16.45 -19.16
N VAL A 215 -53.94 -17.74 -18.87
CA VAL A 215 -54.22 -18.73 -19.91
C VAL A 215 -55.74 -18.78 -20.07
N PRO A 216 -56.31 -18.27 -21.17
CA PRO A 216 -57.77 -18.29 -21.37
C PRO A 216 -58.27 -19.72 -21.45
N THR A 217 -59.40 -19.96 -20.80
CA THR A 217 -60.13 -21.23 -20.87
C THR A 217 -61.06 -21.24 -22.09
N VAL A 218 -61.57 -22.42 -22.46
CA VAL A 218 -62.57 -22.54 -23.53
C VAL A 218 -63.83 -21.72 -23.22
N ALA A 219 -64.19 -21.56 -21.94
CA ALA A 219 -65.30 -20.70 -21.53
C ALA A 219 -65.04 -19.21 -21.81
N ASP A 220 -63.79 -18.75 -21.67
CA ASP A 220 -63.40 -17.37 -21.96
C ASP A 220 -63.47 -17.06 -23.46
N LEU A 221 -63.18 -18.05 -24.31
CA LEU A 221 -63.32 -17.92 -25.77
C LEU A 221 -64.78 -17.89 -26.22
N LEU A 222 -65.65 -18.65 -25.55
CA LEU A 222 -67.08 -18.72 -25.89
C LEU A 222 -67.85 -17.48 -25.46
N ASN A 223 -67.36 -16.72 -24.48
CA ASN A 223 -67.95 -15.46 -24.01
C ASN A 223 -67.58 -14.22 -24.85
N LEU A 224 -66.74 -14.38 -25.88
CA LEU A 224 -66.34 -13.33 -26.83
C LEU A 224 -67.18 -13.34 -28.12
N ALA A 225 -68.11 -14.29 -28.26
CA ALA A 225 -68.99 -14.45 -29.41
C ALA A 225 -70.38 -13.84 -29.18
#